data_AF-W0L872-F1
#
_entry.id   AF-W0L872-F1
#
_cell.length_a   1.000
_cell.length_b   1.000
_cell.length_c   1.000
_cell.angle_alpha   90.00
_cell.angle_beta   90.00
_cell.angle_gamma   90.00
#
_symmetry.space_group_name_H-M   'P 1'
#
loop_
_entity.id
_entity.type
_entity.pdbx_description
1 polymer ?
#
loop_
_entity_poly.entity_id
_entity_poly.type
_entity_poly.pdbx_seq_one_letter_code
_entity_poly.pdbx_strand_id
1 'polypeptide(L)' 'MAQVNHEQRSRLPKGITSKNPIPMRLSDKERLELEALAAKECRSISSMARLVHLRGMAAITSE' A
#
# COMPACT_ATOMS: atom_id res chain seq x y z
N MET A 1 6.89 -41.16 14.28
CA MET A 1 7.55 -40.20 13.39
C MET A 1 7.06 -38.82 13.77
N ALA A 2 7.93 -37.91 14.23
CA ALA A 2 7.52 -36.58 14.68
C ALA A 2 7.56 -35.61 13.48
N GLN A 3 6.42 -34.97 13.18
CA GLN A 3 6.29 -34.03 12.08
C GLN A 3 7.02 -32.72 12.44
N VAL A 4 7.99 -32.33 11.62
CA VAL A 4 8.78 -31.11 11.82
C VAL A 4 7.89 -29.91 11.50
N ASN A 5 7.66 -29.07 12.50
CA ASN A 5 6.84 -27.87 12.37
C ASN A 5 7.65 -26.80 11.63
N HIS A 6 7.46 -26.70 10.31
CA HIS A 6 8.04 -25.61 9.53
C HIS A 6 7.25 -24.34 9.83
N GLU A 7 7.79 -23.47 10.68
CA GLU A 7 7.25 -22.12 10.85
C GLU A 7 7.26 -21.42 9.49
N GLN A 8 6.08 -21.21 8.91
CA GLN A 8 5.92 -20.37 7.72
C GLN A 8 6.36 -18.95 8.09
N ARG A 9 7.60 -18.59 7.75
CA ARG A 9 8.05 -17.20 7.76
C ARG A 9 7.23 -16.43 6.74
N SER A 10 6.17 -15.78 7.22
CA SER A 10 5.37 -14.86 6.43
C SER A 10 6.27 -13.87 5.71
N ARG A 11 6.09 -13.76 4.39
CA ARG A 11 6.81 -12.82 3.52
C ARG A 11 6.25 -11.39 3.65
N LEU A 12 5.24 -11.19 4.49
CA LEU A 12 4.69 -9.88 4.75
C LEU A 12 5.64 -9.11 5.68
N PRO A 13 6.02 -7.88 5.34
CA PRO A 13 6.85 -7.05 6.19
C PRO A 13 6.19 -6.89 7.56
N LYS A 14 6.88 -7.41 8.60
CA LYS A 14 6.47 -7.29 10.00
C LYS A 14 6.37 -5.80 10.36
N GLY A 15 5.16 -5.28 10.55
CA GLY A 15 4.91 -3.90 10.98
C GLY A 15 3.81 -3.18 10.21
N ILE A 16 3.68 -3.41 8.90
CA ILE A 16 2.66 -2.72 8.09
C ILE A 16 1.26 -3.34 8.31
N THR A 17 1.21 -4.63 8.65
CA THR A 17 -0.02 -5.41 8.84
C THR A 17 -0.62 -5.30 10.25
N SER A 18 0.03 -4.60 11.18
CA SER A 18 -0.40 -4.61 12.60
C SER A 18 -1.62 -3.74 12.89
N LYS A 19 -2.04 -2.89 11.95
CA LYS A 19 -3.20 -1.99 12.11
C LYS A 19 -4.05 -2.00 10.85
N ASN A 20 -5.37 -1.90 11.05
CA ASN A 20 -6.33 -1.77 9.96
C ASN A 20 -5.98 -0.55 9.10
N PRO A 21 -6.04 -0.65 7.76
CA PRO A 21 -5.76 0.48 6.89
C PRO A 21 -6.76 1.61 7.15
N ILE A 22 -6.29 2.85 7.09
CA ILE A 22 -7.17 4.03 7.15
C ILE A 22 -7.83 4.18 5.77
N PRO A 23 -9.17 4.09 5.66
CA PRO A 23 -9.85 4.28 4.39
C PRO A 23 -9.78 5.76 3.98
N MET A 24 -9.37 6.02 2.73
CA MET A 24 -9.39 7.34 2.12
C MET A 24 -10.62 7.45 1.21
N ARG A 25 -11.39 8.54 1.37
CA ARG A 25 -12.50 8.84 0.45
C ARG A 25 -11.91 9.44 -0.82
N LEU A 26 -12.21 8.83 -1.95
CA LEU A 26 -11.91 9.32 -3.28
C LEU A 26 -13.24 9.45 -4.03
N SER A 27 -13.38 10.50 -4.81
CA SER A 27 -14.38 10.58 -5.87
C SER A 27 -14.08 9.56 -6.97
N ASP A 28 -15.09 9.26 -7.80
CA ASP A 28 -14.93 8.31 -8.91
C ASP A 28 -13.82 8.75 -9.88
N LYS A 29 -13.70 10.07 -10.10
CA LYS A 29 -12.66 10.65 -10.94
C LYS A 29 -11.27 10.45 -10.36
N GLU A 30 -11.07 10.80 -9.08
CA GLU A 30 -9.76 10.64 -8.41
C GLU A 30 -9.33 9.18 -8.36
N ARG A 31 -10.28 8.27 -8.16
CA ARG A 31 -10.01 6.83 -8.20
C ARG A 31 -9.56 6.38 -9.58
N LEU A 32 -10.23 6.83 -10.64
CA LEU A 32 -9.90 6.45 -12.02
C LEU A 32 -8.52 6.99 -12.44
N GLU A 33 -8.17 8.20 -12.02
CA GLU A 33 -6.83 8.76 -12.23
C GLU A 33 -5.75 7.93 -11.51
N LEU A 34 -6.01 7.51 -10.27
CA LEU A 34 -5.11 6.66 -9.50
C LEU A 34 -4.93 5.27 -10.13
N GLU A 35 -6.01 4.69 -10.64
CA GLU A 35 -6.01 3.41 -11.35
C GLU A 35 -5.18 3.48 -12.65
N ALA A 36 -5.34 4.55 -13.43
CA ALA A 36 -4.55 4.78 -14.64
C ALA A 36 -3.05 4.92 -14.33
N LEU A 37 -2.69 5.65 -13.26
CA LEU A 37 -1.30 5.78 -12.81
C LEU A 37 -0.73 4.44 -12.34
N ALA A 38 -1.51 3.67 -11.58
CA ALA A 38 -1.10 2.37 -11.09
C ALA A 38 -0.83 1.39 -12.26
N ALA A 39 -1.71 1.39 -13.27
CA ALA A 39 -1.54 0.60 -14.48
C ALA A 39 -0.29 1.01 -15.27
N LYS A 40 -0.05 2.32 -15.43
CA LYS A 40 1.13 2.86 -16.13
C LYS A 40 2.46 2.43 -15.49
N GLU A 41 2.49 2.33 -14.17
CA GLU A 41 3.69 2.00 -13.39
C GLU A 41 3.78 0.51 -13.02
N CYS A 42 2.90 -0.34 -13.57
CA CYS A 42 2.81 -1.78 -13.25
C CYS A 42 2.73 -2.08 -11.75
N ARG A 43 1.92 -1.30 -11.01
CA ARG A 43 1.75 -1.42 -9.55
C ARG A 43 0.29 -1.65 -9.18
N SER A 44 0.04 -2.19 -7.99
CA SER A 44 -1.32 -2.23 -7.43
C SER A 44 -1.80 -0.83 -7.05
N ILE A 45 -3.12 -0.62 -7.09
CA ILE A 45 -3.76 0.64 -6.69
C ILE A 45 -3.37 1.03 -5.27
N SER A 46 -3.38 0.08 -4.32
CA SER A 46 -2.98 0.34 -2.93
C SER A 46 -1.51 0.76 -2.80
N SER A 47 -0.61 0.18 -3.60
CA SER A 47 0.80 0.57 -3.64
C SER A 47 0.96 1.98 -4.22
N MET A 48 0.24 2.28 -5.30
CA MET A 48 0.24 3.61 -5.89
C MET A 48 -0.34 4.67 -4.94
N ALA A 49 -1.46 4.37 -4.28
CA ALA A 49 -2.06 5.23 -3.26
C ALA A 49 -1.06 5.60 -2.16
N ARG A 50 -0.30 4.61 -1.69
CA ARG A 50 0.74 4.81 -0.67
C ARG A 50 1.86 5.71 -1.18
N LEU A 51 2.31 5.55 -2.43
CA LEU A 51 3.34 6.40 -3.03
C LEU A 51 2.88 7.86 -3.16
N VAL A 52 1.66 8.07 -3.63
CA VAL A 52 1.05 9.41 -3.74
C VAL A 52 0.97 10.06 -2.36
N HIS A 53 0.48 9.32 -1.35
CA HIS A 53 0.43 9.81 0.03
C HIS A 53 1.82 10.22 0.55
N LEU A 54 2.84 9.37 0.40
CA LEU A 54 4.20 9.68 0.87
C LEU A 54 4.78 10.93 0.17
N ARG A 55 4.56 11.07 -1.14
CA ARG A 55 4.98 12.27 -1.89
C ARG A 55 4.26 13.53 -1.40
N GLY A 56 2.96 13.45 -1.16
CA GLY A 56 2.18 14.57 -0.62
C GLY A 56 2.65 14.98 0.77
N MET A 57 2.91 14.00 1.65
CA MET A 57 3.46 14.27 2.99
C MET A 57 4.82 14.96 2.92
N ALA A 58 5.72 14.48 2.05
CA ALA A 58 7.04 15.07 1.88
C ALA A 58 6.95 16.53 1.39
N ALA A 59 6.03 16.84 0.47
CA ALA A 59 5.81 18.20 -0.01
C ALA A 59 5.31 19.13 1.11
N ILE A 60 4.33 18.68 1.90
CA ILE A 60 3.77 19.46 3.01
C ILE A 60 4.79 19.70 4.12
N THR A 61 5.65 18.72 4.44
CA THR A 61 6.65 18.86 5.51
C THR A 61 7.91 19.61 5.11
N SER A 62 8.09 19.89 3.81
CA SER A 62 9.26 20.62 3.30
C SER A 62 8.98 22.13 3.16
N GLU A 63 7.77 22.58 3.45
CA GLU A 63 7.36 23.99 3.60
C GLU A 63 7.52 24.44 5.07
#